data_AF-A0AAU4BIR4-F1
#
_entry.id   AF-A0AAU4BIR4-F1
#
_cell.length_a   1.000
_cell.length_b   1.000
_cell.length_c   1.000
_cell.angle_alpha   90.00
_cell.angle_beta   90.00
_cell.angle_gamma   90.00
#
_symmetry.space_group_name_H-M   'P 1'
#
loop_
_entity.id
_entity.type
_entity.pdbx_description
1 polymer ?
#
loop_
_entity_poly.entity_id
_entity_poly.type
_entity_poly.pdbx_seq_one_letter_code
_entity_poly.pdbx_strand_id
1 'polypeptide(L)'
;MSAAGMIAQARKSIGMSGRPNKITKEYASRHGDEFLRASWCDMAITYWARHSGNASAVLPGGDRAYTVWHAQDFQKVGRWHSGTTASVNQAKPGDIVFFDWGATNNVGAIDHVGVVEKVLGGGRLQTIEANTGDAVKRRVRSSSVIAGYGRPAYGGGNWTEDMVKKLPELNKGDSGEHVQSLQGLLMARSHPEITMSGRFDDATEAAVKAVQRWGGVEADGIVGPKTWPVLLRVH
;
A
#
# COMPACT_ATOMS: atom_id res chain seq x y z
N MET A 1 2.79 4.52 1.96
CA MET A 1 2.11 3.57 1.04
C MET A 1 0.61 3.60 1.30
N SER A 2 -0.21 3.95 0.31
CA SER A 2 -1.68 3.91 0.42
C SER A 2 -2.37 3.66 -0.92
N ALA A 3 -3.54 3.02 -0.87
CA ALA A 3 -4.41 2.83 -2.03
C ALA A 3 -4.83 4.15 -2.67
N ALA A 4 -5.12 5.16 -1.85
CA ALA A 4 -5.48 6.50 -2.31
C ALA A 4 -4.35 7.14 -3.13
N GLY A 5 -3.09 6.99 -2.70
CA GLY A 5 -1.93 7.46 -3.45
C GLY A 5 -1.77 6.76 -4.80
N MET A 6 -2.01 5.44 -4.85
CA MET A 6 -1.98 4.66 -6.09
C MET A 6 -3.03 5.18 -7.08
N ILE A 7 -4.28 5.29 -6.64
CA ILE A 7 -5.39 5.77 -7.48
C ILE A 7 -5.15 7.21 -7.93
N ALA A 8 -4.63 8.09 -7.06
CA ALA A 8 -4.32 9.47 -7.41
C ALA A 8 -3.29 9.55 -8.55
N GLN A 9 -2.25 8.72 -8.55
CA GLN A 9 -1.28 8.69 -9.65
C GLN A 9 -1.87 8.12 -10.95
N ALA A 10 -2.71 7.09 -10.85
CA ALA A 10 -3.43 6.56 -12.01
C ALA A 10 -4.34 7.63 -12.65
N ARG A 11 -5.05 8.41 -11.83
CA ARG A 11 -5.93 9.50 -12.29
C ARG A 11 -5.19 10.57 -13.09
N LYS A 12 -3.98 10.96 -12.67
CA LYS A 12 -3.16 11.95 -13.41
C LYS A 12 -2.80 11.51 -14.83
N SER A 13 -2.93 10.22 -15.12
CA SER A 13 -2.58 9.66 -16.43
C SER A 13 -3.78 9.59 -17.37
N ILE A 14 -5.03 9.80 -16.90
CA ILE A 14 -6.24 9.73 -17.72
C ILE A 14 -6.16 10.72 -18.87
N GLY A 15 -6.48 10.25 -20.08
CA GLY A 15 -6.41 11.05 -21.31
C GLY A 15 -5.07 10.97 -22.04
N MET A 16 -4.00 10.51 -21.37
CA MET A 16 -2.74 10.18 -22.05
C MET A 16 -2.95 9.06 -23.06
N SER A 17 -2.34 9.18 -24.22
CA SER A 17 -2.48 8.23 -25.33
C SER A 17 -1.20 8.11 -26.16
N GLY A 18 -1.18 7.13 -27.05
CA GLY A 18 -0.10 6.89 -27.99
C GLY A 18 1.08 6.14 -27.40
N ARG A 19 1.96 5.65 -28.27
CA ARG A 19 3.28 5.11 -27.93
C ARG A 19 4.34 5.56 -28.95
N PRO A 20 5.57 5.89 -28.52
CA PRO A 20 6.02 5.92 -27.13
C PRO A 20 5.39 7.08 -26.34
N ASN A 21 5.18 6.87 -25.05
CA ASN A 21 4.68 7.87 -24.12
C ASN A 21 5.58 7.92 -22.87
N LYS A 22 5.29 8.80 -21.91
CA LYS A 22 6.13 8.93 -20.70
C LYS A 22 6.28 7.62 -19.92
N ILE A 23 5.25 6.79 -19.88
CA ILE A 23 5.25 5.50 -19.15
C ILE A 23 6.12 4.49 -19.89
N THR A 24 5.94 4.33 -21.20
CA THR A 24 6.77 3.38 -21.97
C THR A 24 8.23 3.80 -22.03
N LYS A 25 8.52 5.11 -22.11
CA LYS A 25 9.88 5.66 -22.04
C LYS A 25 10.57 5.39 -20.70
N GLU A 26 9.88 5.63 -19.57
CA GLU A 26 10.45 5.37 -18.24
C GLU A 26 10.62 3.88 -17.93
N TYR A 27 9.74 3.04 -18.48
CA TYR A 27 9.94 1.59 -18.39
C TYR A 27 11.14 1.14 -19.24
N ALA A 28 11.19 1.57 -20.51
CA ALA A 28 12.27 1.24 -21.43
C ALA A 28 13.65 1.68 -20.92
N SER A 29 13.76 2.86 -20.30
CA SER A 29 15.04 3.35 -19.76
C SER A 29 15.64 2.45 -18.67
N ARG A 30 14.88 1.49 -18.14
CA ARG A 30 15.32 0.56 -17.07
C ARG A 30 15.35 -0.89 -17.55
N HIS A 31 14.68 -1.21 -18.66
CA HIS A 31 14.40 -2.58 -19.08
C HIS A 31 14.74 -2.88 -20.55
N GLY A 32 15.00 -1.87 -21.39
CA GLY A 32 15.33 -2.03 -22.81
C GLY A 32 14.39 -1.27 -23.76
N ASP A 33 14.91 -0.87 -24.93
CA ASP A 33 14.18 -0.05 -25.92
C ASP A 33 13.00 -0.77 -26.58
N GLU A 34 12.95 -2.11 -26.53
CA GLU A 34 11.82 -2.91 -27.01
C GLU A 34 10.49 -2.52 -26.32
N PHE A 35 10.56 -1.99 -25.11
CA PHE A 35 9.38 -1.56 -24.34
C PHE A 35 8.81 -0.22 -24.79
N LEU A 36 9.52 0.57 -25.62
CA LEU A 36 9.06 1.89 -26.07
C LEU A 36 7.71 1.83 -26.78
N ARG A 37 7.46 0.75 -27.54
CA ARG A 37 6.26 0.55 -28.36
C ARG A 37 5.45 -0.71 -28.00
N ALA A 38 5.84 -1.43 -26.95
CA ALA A 38 5.12 -2.59 -26.47
C ALA A 38 3.74 -2.24 -25.87
N SER A 39 2.90 -3.26 -25.68
CA SER A 39 1.64 -3.12 -24.94
C SER A 39 1.91 -2.74 -23.49
N TRP A 40 1.33 -1.64 -23.01
CA TRP A 40 1.82 -0.91 -21.84
C TRP A 40 0.84 -0.83 -20.67
N CYS A 41 -0.18 -1.71 -20.64
CA CYS A 41 -1.15 -1.75 -19.55
C CYS A 41 -0.49 -1.98 -18.19
N ASP A 42 0.39 -2.98 -18.09
CA ASP A 42 1.02 -3.34 -16.81
C ASP A 42 2.24 -2.47 -16.48
N MET A 43 2.93 -1.96 -17.51
CA MET A 43 3.95 -0.92 -17.33
C MET A 43 3.36 0.31 -16.66
N ALA A 44 2.09 0.64 -16.93
CA ALA A 44 1.41 1.74 -16.26
C ALA A 44 1.13 1.44 -14.79
N ILE A 45 0.78 0.20 -14.42
CA ILE A 45 0.68 -0.20 -13.01
C ILE A 45 2.03 -0.02 -12.32
N THR A 46 3.12 -0.44 -12.96
CA THR A 46 4.48 -0.21 -12.46
C THR A 46 4.77 1.28 -12.24
N TYR A 47 4.48 2.12 -13.24
CA TYR A 47 4.67 3.56 -13.17
C TYR A 47 3.85 4.19 -12.03
N TRP A 48 2.55 3.90 -11.93
CA TRP A 48 1.71 4.45 -10.87
C TRP A 48 2.15 3.98 -9.48
N ALA A 49 2.58 2.72 -9.35
CA ALA A 49 3.08 2.18 -8.09
C ALA A 49 4.37 2.89 -7.65
N ARG A 50 5.34 3.08 -8.54
CA ARG A 50 6.59 3.80 -8.22
C ARG A 50 6.33 5.27 -7.88
N HIS A 51 5.56 5.97 -8.69
CA HIS A 51 5.28 7.40 -8.50
C HIS A 51 4.32 7.69 -7.33
N SER A 52 3.68 6.67 -6.77
CA SER A 52 2.91 6.78 -5.53
C SER A 52 3.64 6.27 -4.29
N GLY A 53 4.89 5.79 -4.44
CA GLY A 53 5.65 5.16 -3.37
C GLY A 53 5.10 3.81 -2.92
N ASN A 54 4.29 3.14 -3.76
CA ASN A 54 3.62 1.86 -3.49
C ASN A 54 4.27 0.65 -4.21
N ALA A 55 5.47 0.81 -4.79
CA ALA A 55 6.13 -0.25 -5.55
C ALA A 55 6.22 -1.57 -4.78
N SER A 56 6.67 -1.57 -3.52
CA SER A 56 6.78 -2.79 -2.71
C SER A 56 5.43 -3.46 -2.39
N ALA A 57 4.35 -2.68 -2.27
CA ALA A 57 3.01 -3.20 -2.00
C ALA A 57 2.37 -3.84 -3.24
N VAL A 58 2.53 -3.16 -4.38
CA VAL A 58 1.84 -3.45 -5.65
C VAL A 58 2.64 -4.43 -6.52
N LEU A 59 3.98 -4.42 -6.44
CA LEU A 59 4.88 -5.17 -7.32
C LEU A 59 5.69 -6.22 -6.54
N PRO A 60 5.06 -7.26 -5.98
CA PRO A 60 5.74 -8.23 -5.12
C PRO A 60 6.93 -8.95 -5.77
N GLY A 61 6.96 -9.06 -7.10
CA GLY A 61 8.11 -9.62 -7.83
C GLY A 61 8.92 -8.59 -8.62
N GLY A 62 8.81 -7.29 -8.31
CA GLY A 62 9.44 -6.20 -9.05
C GLY A 62 8.61 -5.71 -10.23
N ASP A 63 9.20 -4.86 -11.07
CA ASP A 63 8.48 -4.24 -12.19
C ASP A 63 7.84 -5.25 -13.14
N ARG A 64 6.68 -4.88 -13.67
CA ARG A 64 5.92 -5.73 -14.58
C ARG A 64 5.50 -4.98 -15.84
N ALA A 65 5.72 -5.65 -16.97
CA ALA A 65 5.10 -5.35 -18.26
C ALA A 65 4.15 -6.48 -18.71
N TYR A 66 4.32 -7.69 -18.16
CA TYR A 66 3.54 -8.87 -18.51
C TYR A 66 2.52 -9.22 -17.40
N THR A 67 1.25 -9.12 -17.75
CA THR A 67 0.10 -9.21 -16.85
C THR A 67 0.01 -10.56 -16.12
N VAL A 68 0.29 -11.66 -16.81
CA VAL A 68 0.23 -13.01 -16.23
C VAL A 68 1.23 -13.16 -15.08
N TRP A 69 2.47 -12.68 -15.25
CA TRP A 69 3.47 -12.74 -14.18
C TRP A 69 3.07 -11.88 -12.99
N HIS A 70 2.49 -10.72 -13.22
CA HIS A 70 2.03 -9.86 -12.13
C HIS A 70 0.90 -10.52 -11.32
N ALA A 71 -0.07 -11.14 -11.99
CA ALA A 71 -1.11 -11.93 -11.33
C ALA A 71 -0.52 -13.12 -10.55
N GLN A 72 0.44 -13.84 -11.14
CA GLN A 72 1.14 -14.94 -10.48
C GLN A 72 1.94 -14.49 -9.26
N ASP A 73 2.51 -13.29 -9.25
CA ASP A 73 3.19 -12.78 -8.06
C ASP A 73 2.22 -12.60 -6.90
N PHE A 74 1.00 -12.09 -7.15
CA PHE A 74 -0.05 -12.01 -6.14
C PHE A 74 -0.49 -13.39 -5.65
N GLN A 75 -0.52 -14.41 -6.52
CA GLN A 75 -0.78 -15.79 -6.10
C GLN A 75 0.33 -16.30 -5.17
N LYS A 76 1.61 -16.11 -5.54
CA LYS A 76 2.77 -16.55 -4.75
C LYS A 76 2.80 -15.95 -3.34
N VAL A 77 2.37 -14.70 -3.20
CA VAL A 77 2.33 -14.01 -1.89
C VAL A 77 0.97 -14.14 -1.18
N GLY A 78 0.06 -15.00 -1.66
CA GLY A 78 -1.22 -15.29 -1.00
C GLY A 78 -2.22 -14.11 -1.00
N ARG A 79 -2.10 -13.18 -1.96
CA ARG A 79 -2.93 -11.97 -2.06
C ARG A 79 -3.76 -11.91 -3.34
N TRP A 80 -3.94 -13.05 -3.98
CA TRP A 80 -4.81 -13.22 -5.14
C TRP A 80 -6.24 -13.57 -4.73
N HIS A 81 -7.21 -12.98 -5.44
CA HIS A 81 -8.63 -13.25 -5.27
C HIS A 81 -9.26 -13.57 -6.64
N SER A 82 -10.21 -14.52 -6.66
CA SER A 82 -10.85 -14.96 -7.91
C SER A 82 -11.78 -13.90 -8.51
N GLY A 83 -12.06 -14.00 -9.81
CA GLY A 83 -12.94 -13.08 -10.53
C GLY A 83 -14.45 -13.30 -10.37
N THR A 84 -14.88 -14.20 -9.49
CA THR A 84 -16.31 -14.48 -9.27
C THR A 84 -17.06 -13.24 -8.80
N THR A 85 -18.35 -13.12 -9.10
CA THR A 85 -19.20 -12.00 -8.65
C THR A 85 -19.11 -11.75 -7.15
N ALA A 86 -19.13 -12.82 -6.34
CA ALA A 86 -19.02 -12.73 -4.89
C ALA A 86 -17.66 -12.14 -4.45
N SER A 87 -16.56 -12.62 -5.05
CA SER A 87 -15.21 -12.13 -4.77
C SER A 87 -15.00 -10.70 -5.26
N VAL A 88 -15.50 -10.35 -6.44
CA VAL A 88 -15.42 -9.00 -7.03
C VAL A 88 -16.19 -7.99 -6.19
N ASN A 89 -17.33 -8.36 -5.59
CA ASN A 89 -18.04 -7.50 -4.64
C ASN A 89 -17.22 -7.19 -3.37
N GLN A 90 -16.21 -8.00 -3.05
CA GLN A 90 -15.29 -7.80 -1.92
C GLN A 90 -13.99 -7.10 -2.32
N ALA A 91 -13.83 -6.71 -3.59
CA ALA A 91 -12.69 -5.91 -4.02
C ALA A 91 -12.65 -4.57 -3.25
N LYS A 92 -11.52 -3.89 -3.31
CA LYS A 92 -11.30 -2.60 -2.65
C LYS A 92 -10.68 -1.61 -3.64
N PRO A 93 -10.93 -0.30 -3.50
CA PRO A 93 -10.17 0.71 -4.22
C PRO A 93 -8.66 0.49 -4.01
N GLY A 94 -7.91 0.46 -5.11
CA GLY A 94 -6.47 0.18 -5.13
C GLY A 94 -6.13 -1.28 -5.46
N ASP A 95 -7.07 -2.23 -5.40
CA ASP A 95 -6.80 -3.59 -5.89
C ASP A 95 -6.38 -3.54 -7.38
N ILE A 96 -5.45 -4.41 -7.77
CA ILE A 96 -5.00 -4.54 -9.15
C ILE A 96 -5.85 -5.63 -9.79
N VAL A 97 -6.72 -5.24 -10.71
CA VAL A 97 -7.68 -6.15 -11.36
C VAL A 97 -7.16 -6.59 -12.71
N PHE A 98 -7.28 -7.89 -12.98
CA PHE A 98 -6.82 -8.53 -14.19
C PHE A 98 -8.00 -9.09 -14.97
N PHE A 99 -7.93 -8.96 -16.30
CA PHE A 99 -9.03 -9.32 -17.18
C PHE A 99 -8.62 -10.41 -18.15
N ASP A 100 -9.57 -11.30 -18.41
CA ASP A 100 -9.51 -12.37 -19.40
C ASP A 100 -10.74 -12.19 -20.30
N TRP A 101 -10.50 -11.74 -21.53
CA TRP A 101 -11.56 -11.46 -22.49
C TRP A 101 -12.19 -12.75 -23.05
N GLY A 102 -11.48 -13.87 -22.95
CA GLY A 102 -11.98 -15.20 -23.26
C GLY A 102 -12.88 -15.78 -22.18
N ALA A 103 -13.02 -15.10 -21.03
CA ALA A 103 -13.88 -15.49 -19.90
C ALA A 103 -13.61 -16.92 -19.37
N THR A 104 -12.35 -17.37 -19.45
CA THR A 104 -11.92 -18.69 -18.96
C THR A 104 -11.63 -18.69 -17.45
N ASN A 105 -11.44 -17.51 -16.87
CA ASN A 105 -11.00 -17.29 -15.49
C ASN A 105 -9.62 -17.92 -15.18
N ASN A 106 -8.81 -18.13 -16.22
CA ASN A 106 -7.46 -18.67 -16.08
C ASN A 106 -6.43 -17.54 -16.00
N VAL A 107 -5.56 -17.58 -14.99
CA VAL A 107 -4.45 -16.62 -14.86
C VAL A 107 -3.52 -16.65 -16.08
N GLY A 108 -3.35 -17.82 -16.71
CA GLY A 108 -2.55 -17.95 -17.93
C GLY A 108 -3.17 -17.28 -19.18
N ALA A 109 -4.45 -16.89 -19.12
CA ALA A 109 -5.19 -16.27 -20.21
C ALA A 109 -5.45 -14.77 -19.99
N ILE A 110 -4.76 -14.14 -19.04
CA ILE A 110 -4.97 -12.72 -18.73
C ILE A 110 -4.46 -11.84 -19.88
N ASP A 111 -5.37 -11.05 -20.45
CA ASP A 111 -5.11 -10.12 -21.54
C ASP A 111 -4.76 -8.70 -21.07
N HIS A 112 -5.29 -8.30 -19.92
CA HIS A 112 -5.27 -6.89 -19.52
C HIS A 112 -5.29 -6.69 -18.00
N VAL A 113 -4.96 -5.48 -17.57
CA VAL A 113 -4.88 -5.10 -16.17
C VAL A 113 -5.30 -3.64 -15.97
N GLY A 114 -5.85 -3.34 -14.81
CA GLY A 114 -6.15 -1.98 -14.35
C GLY A 114 -6.09 -1.86 -12.84
N VAL A 115 -6.22 -0.64 -12.34
CA VAL A 115 -6.43 -0.40 -10.90
C VAL A 115 -7.91 -0.16 -10.63
N VAL A 116 -8.43 -0.78 -9.56
CA VAL A 116 -9.80 -0.57 -9.10
C VAL A 116 -9.91 0.84 -8.49
N GLU A 117 -10.75 1.68 -9.06
CA GLU A 117 -11.04 3.01 -8.53
C GLU A 117 -12.26 2.99 -7.60
N LYS A 118 -13.28 2.18 -7.92
CA LYS A 118 -14.51 2.05 -7.12
C LYS A 118 -15.19 0.70 -7.34
N VAL A 119 -15.75 0.13 -6.29
CA VAL A 119 -16.64 -1.04 -6.37
C VAL A 119 -18.07 -0.55 -6.55
N LEU A 120 -18.77 -1.06 -7.57
CA LEU A 120 -20.14 -0.64 -7.90
C LEU A 120 -21.20 -1.66 -7.47
N GLY A 121 -20.78 -2.83 -6.96
CA GLY A 121 -21.67 -3.94 -6.63
C GLY A 121 -22.17 -4.71 -7.86
N GLY A 122 -22.79 -5.86 -7.61
CA GLY A 122 -23.27 -6.76 -8.68
C GLY A 122 -22.14 -7.32 -9.54
N GLY A 123 -20.93 -7.48 -8.98
CA GLY A 123 -19.75 -7.94 -9.71
C GLY A 123 -19.14 -6.87 -10.62
N ARG A 124 -19.47 -5.58 -10.45
CA ARG A 124 -18.95 -4.50 -11.29
C ARG A 124 -17.95 -3.61 -10.57
N LEU A 125 -16.89 -3.28 -11.28
CA LEU A 125 -15.83 -2.38 -10.83
C LEU A 125 -15.68 -1.22 -11.80
N GLN A 126 -15.51 -0.02 -11.27
CA GLN A 126 -14.93 1.10 -12.02
C GLN A 126 -13.42 1.05 -11.88
N THR A 127 -12.72 1.16 -13.01
CA THR A 127 -11.28 0.92 -13.13
C THR A 127 -10.60 2.07 -13.88
N ILE A 128 -9.30 2.24 -13.64
CA ILE A 128 -8.41 3.04 -14.50
C ILE A 128 -7.47 2.07 -15.19
N GLU A 129 -7.53 2.06 -16.52
CA GLU A 129 -6.84 1.11 -17.39
C GLU A 129 -5.98 1.88 -18.39
N ALA A 130 -4.70 1.52 -18.49
CA ALA A 130 -3.80 2.04 -19.51
C ALA A 130 -3.79 1.14 -20.74
N ASN A 131 -3.39 1.67 -21.89
CA ASN A 131 -3.40 0.94 -23.17
C ASN A 131 -4.81 0.44 -23.60
N THR A 132 -5.89 1.06 -23.12
CA THR A 132 -7.26 0.79 -23.59
C THR A 132 -7.53 1.57 -24.88
N GLY A 133 -7.28 0.92 -26.03
CA GLY A 133 -7.23 1.63 -27.31
C GLY A 133 -6.10 2.65 -27.32
N ASP A 134 -4.91 2.19 -26.91
CA ASP A 134 -3.67 2.96 -26.80
C ASP A 134 -3.76 4.24 -25.95
N ALA A 135 -4.59 4.23 -24.91
CA ALA A 135 -4.74 5.37 -24.00
C ALA A 135 -5.13 4.94 -22.57
N VAL A 136 -4.99 5.86 -21.61
CA VAL A 136 -5.48 5.69 -20.25
C VAL A 136 -6.92 6.14 -20.14
N LYS A 137 -7.82 5.23 -19.77
CA LYS A 137 -9.25 5.48 -19.69
C LYS A 137 -9.84 4.95 -18.40
N ARG A 138 -10.93 5.59 -17.97
CA ARG A 138 -11.86 4.96 -17.02
C ARG A 138 -12.75 3.96 -17.74
N ARG A 139 -13.00 2.83 -17.10
CA ARG A 139 -13.90 1.78 -17.56
C ARG A 139 -14.76 1.27 -16.42
N VAL A 140 -15.86 0.63 -16.79
CA VAL A 140 -16.61 -0.23 -15.90
C VAL A 140 -16.51 -1.63 -16.45
N ARG A 141 -16.08 -2.57 -15.61
CA ARG A 141 -15.89 -3.98 -15.97
C ARG A 141 -16.75 -4.85 -15.07
N SER A 142 -17.25 -5.94 -15.64
CA SER A 142 -18.08 -6.94 -14.97
C SER A 142 -17.24 -8.16 -14.62
N SER A 143 -17.65 -8.90 -13.58
CA SER A 143 -17.08 -10.19 -13.18
C SER A 143 -17.04 -11.19 -14.33
N SER A 144 -17.90 -11.04 -15.35
CA SER A 144 -17.90 -11.87 -16.56
C SER A 144 -16.61 -11.81 -17.39
N VAL A 145 -15.74 -10.82 -17.16
CA VAL A 145 -14.45 -10.66 -17.85
C VAL A 145 -13.28 -10.43 -16.90
N ILE A 146 -13.51 -10.53 -15.59
CA ILE A 146 -12.46 -10.38 -14.58
C ILE A 146 -11.92 -11.78 -14.29
N ALA A 147 -10.64 -12.02 -14.55
CA ALA A 147 -9.98 -13.27 -14.17
C ALA A 147 -9.77 -13.34 -12.65
N GLY A 148 -9.46 -12.18 -12.06
CA GLY A 148 -9.28 -12.00 -10.63
C GLY A 148 -8.61 -10.68 -10.32
N TYR A 149 -8.20 -10.51 -9.06
CA TYR A 149 -7.50 -9.31 -8.63
C TYR A 149 -6.45 -9.64 -7.57
N GLY A 150 -5.33 -8.92 -7.65
CA GLY A 150 -4.33 -8.87 -6.60
C GLY A 150 -4.67 -7.75 -5.61
N ARG A 151 -4.51 -8.03 -4.31
CA ARG A 151 -4.67 -7.05 -3.24
C ARG A 151 -3.31 -6.55 -2.77
N PRO A 152 -2.89 -5.32 -3.11
CA PRO A 152 -1.65 -4.77 -2.59
C PRO A 152 -1.71 -4.63 -1.07
N ALA A 153 -0.58 -4.88 -0.41
CA ALA A 153 -0.41 -4.65 1.02
C ALA A 153 -0.13 -3.17 1.24
N TYR A 154 -1.17 -2.35 1.03
CA TYR A 154 -1.10 -0.91 1.29
C TYR A 154 -0.98 -0.66 2.79
N GLY A 155 -0.12 0.30 3.15
CA GLY A 155 0.46 0.36 4.49
C GLY A 155 1.59 -0.67 4.56
N GLY A 156 2.81 -0.22 4.86
CA GLY A 156 3.91 -1.17 5.13
C GLY A 156 3.40 -2.18 6.15
N GLY A 157 3.70 -3.46 5.93
CA GLY A 157 3.05 -4.56 6.65
C GLY A 157 2.90 -4.26 8.14
N ASN A 158 1.91 -4.88 8.77
CA ASN A 158 1.66 -4.76 10.20
C ASN A 158 2.83 -5.17 11.09
N TRP A 159 4.06 -5.38 10.59
CA TRP A 159 5.25 -5.56 11.42
C TRP A 159 5.37 -4.49 12.50
N THR A 160 5.02 -3.22 12.22
CA THR A 160 5.05 -2.17 13.26
C THR A 160 3.92 -2.38 14.27
N GLU A 161 2.71 -2.73 13.82
CA GLU A 161 1.56 -3.00 14.70
C GLU A 161 1.75 -4.28 15.54
N ASP A 162 2.30 -5.33 14.93
CA ASP A 162 2.62 -6.63 15.53
C ASP A 162 3.84 -6.55 16.44
N MET A 163 4.81 -5.69 16.13
CA MET A 163 5.89 -5.32 17.04
C MET A 163 5.34 -4.52 18.22
N VAL A 164 4.49 -3.50 17.97
CA VAL A 164 3.87 -2.68 19.03
C VAL A 164 3.02 -3.54 19.97
N LYS A 165 2.31 -4.55 19.46
CA LYS A 165 1.57 -5.53 20.29
C LYS A 165 2.48 -6.35 21.21
N LYS A 166 3.78 -6.47 20.91
CA LYS A 166 4.78 -7.18 21.72
C LYS A 166 5.54 -6.25 22.68
N LEU A 167 5.40 -4.92 22.54
CA LEU A 167 6.05 -3.98 23.44
C LEU A 167 5.34 -3.98 24.80
N PRO A 168 6.08 -3.84 25.90
CA PRO A 168 5.50 -3.85 27.24
C PRO A 168 4.59 -2.64 27.43
N GLU A 169 3.56 -2.82 28.26
CA GLU A 169 2.89 -1.67 28.86
C GLU A 169 3.79 -1.10 29.94
N LEU A 170 4.05 0.21 29.90
CA LEU A 170 4.83 0.90 30.91
C LEU A 170 3.98 1.98 31.58
N ASN A 171 4.08 2.10 32.89
CA ASN A 171 3.38 3.09 33.70
C ASN A 171 4.27 3.59 34.85
N LYS A 172 3.81 4.64 35.52
CA LYS A 172 4.55 5.27 36.62
C LYS A 172 4.86 4.27 37.73
N GLY A 173 6.11 4.27 38.18
CA GLY A 173 6.63 3.32 39.15
C GLY A 173 7.42 2.16 38.52
N ASP A 174 7.23 1.89 37.22
CA ASP A 174 8.02 0.88 36.51
C ASP A 174 9.50 1.26 36.46
N SER A 175 10.36 0.25 36.30
CA SER A 175 11.79 0.46 36.12
C SER A 175 12.44 -0.61 35.24
N GLY A 176 13.61 -0.30 34.68
CA GLY A 176 14.41 -1.20 33.85
C GLY A 176 14.69 -0.66 32.45
N GLU A 177 15.25 -1.52 31.60
CA GLU A 177 15.74 -1.15 30.26
C GLU A 177 14.63 -0.65 29.32
N HIS A 178 13.41 -1.16 29.47
CA HIS A 178 12.27 -0.67 28.69
C HIS A 178 11.91 0.77 29.03
N VAL A 179 12.04 1.17 30.30
CA VAL A 179 11.85 2.56 30.73
C VAL A 179 12.99 3.44 30.22
N GLN A 180 14.24 2.94 30.23
CA GLN A 180 15.36 3.68 29.61
C GLN A 180 15.13 3.91 28.11
N SER A 181 14.62 2.90 27.40
CA SER A 181 14.27 3.01 25.98
C SER A 181 13.18 4.05 25.74
N LEU A 182 12.12 4.04 26.57
CA LEU A 182 11.09 5.08 26.57
C LEU A 182 11.70 6.47 26.79
N GLN A 183 12.55 6.64 27.80
CA GLN A 183 13.22 7.90 28.10
C GLN A 183 14.07 8.40 26.93
N GLY A 184 14.79 7.51 26.25
CA GLY A 184 15.50 7.81 25.01
C GLY A 184 14.59 8.35 23.91
N LEU A 185 13.45 7.68 23.70
CA LEU A 185 12.44 8.12 22.72
C LEU A 185 11.81 9.47 23.09
N LEU A 186 11.58 9.74 24.38
CA LEU A 186 11.06 11.02 24.85
C LEU A 186 12.06 12.15 24.57
N MET A 187 13.35 11.95 24.88
CA MET A 187 14.40 12.94 24.57
C MET A 187 14.47 13.24 23.06
N ALA A 188 14.40 12.21 22.22
CA ALA A 188 14.36 12.37 20.76
C ALA A 188 13.12 13.16 20.28
N ARG A 189 12.11 13.31 21.13
CA ARG A 189 10.85 14.03 20.87
C ARG A 189 10.78 15.38 21.59
N SER A 190 11.94 16.01 21.77
CA SER A 190 12.05 17.36 22.36
C SER A 190 11.62 17.43 23.83
N HIS A 191 11.87 16.36 24.59
CA HIS A 191 11.79 16.36 26.06
C HIS A 191 13.18 16.31 26.70
N PRO A 192 13.98 17.40 26.63
CA PRO A 192 15.33 17.44 27.19
C PRO A 192 15.39 17.37 28.73
N GLU A 193 14.26 17.56 29.41
CA GLU A 193 14.12 17.42 30.86
C GLU A 193 14.22 15.95 31.33
N ILE A 194 14.10 14.99 30.42
CA ILE A 194 14.14 13.57 30.74
C ILE A 194 15.57 13.10 30.98
N THR A 195 15.78 12.42 32.11
CA THR A 195 17.03 11.72 32.43
C THR A 195 16.85 10.22 32.19
N MET A 196 17.86 9.54 31.61
CA MET A 196 17.86 8.08 31.47
C MET A 196 18.12 7.35 32.79
N SER A 197 17.25 7.54 33.77
CA SER A 197 17.32 6.89 35.08
C SER A 197 16.90 5.43 35.04
N GLY A 198 16.12 5.03 34.02
CA GLY A 198 15.45 3.74 33.97
C GLY A 198 14.34 3.60 35.00
N ARG A 199 13.86 4.70 35.61
CA ARG A 199 12.70 4.75 36.49
C ARG A 199 11.63 5.63 35.88
N PHE A 200 10.40 5.12 35.85
CA PHE A 200 9.27 5.86 35.30
C PHE A 200 8.73 6.79 36.40
N ASP A 201 9.35 7.95 36.50
CA ASP A 201 9.07 9.01 37.47
C ASP A 201 8.05 10.04 36.97
N ASP A 202 7.78 11.06 37.79
CA ASP A 202 6.83 12.14 37.50
C ASP A 202 7.18 12.91 36.23
N ALA A 203 8.48 13.11 35.97
CA ALA A 203 8.96 13.76 34.75
C ALA A 203 8.67 12.91 33.52
N THR A 204 8.94 11.60 33.60
CA THR A 204 8.64 10.64 32.54
C THR A 204 7.13 10.59 32.26
N GLU A 205 6.28 10.58 33.29
CA GLU A 205 4.82 10.61 33.14
C GLU A 205 4.32 11.89 32.46
N ALA A 206 4.84 13.05 32.87
CA ALA A 206 4.49 14.33 32.27
C ALA A 206 4.85 14.38 30.78
N ALA A 207 6.04 13.90 30.41
CA ALA A 207 6.50 13.83 29.03
C ALA A 207 5.69 12.83 28.19
N VAL A 208 5.34 11.66 28.74
CA VAL A 208 4.44 10.70 28.08
C VAL A 208 3.09 11.36 27.78
N LYS A 209 2.48 12.04 28.75
CA LYS A 209 1.20 12.75 28.55
C LYS A 209 1.33 13.85 27.49
N ALA A 210 2.45 14.57 27.44
CA ALA A 210 2.69 15.56 26.40
C ALA A 210 2.78 14.93 25.00
N VAL A 211 3.50 13.81 24.86
CA VAL A 211 3.56 13.04 23.61
C VAL A 211 2.19 12.49 23.22
N GLN A 212 1.42 11.98 24.17
CA GLN A 212 0.05 11.48 23.93
C GLN A 212 -0.87 12.58 23.40
N ARG A 213 -0.85 13.77 24.02
CA ARG A 213 -1.61 14.94 23.53
C ARG A 213 -1.18 15.35 22.13
N TRP A 214 0.12 15.41 21.88
CA TRP A 214 0.65 15.70 20.55
C TRP A 214 0.21 14.66 19.51
N GLY A 215 0.16 13.39 19.92
CA GLY A 215 -0.25 12.26 19.08
C GLY A 215 -1.76 12.13 18.88
N GLY A 216 -2.57 12.92 19.59
CA GLY A 216 -4.03 12.84 19.54
C GLY A 216 -4.59 11.55 20.18
N VAL A 217 -3.88 10.97 21.14
CA VAL A 217 -4.37 9.83 21.94
C VAL A 217 -4.70 10.28 23.36
N GLU A 218 -5.41 9.43 24.11
CA GLU A 218 -5.74 9.69 25.51
C GLU A 218 -4.46 9.93 26.32
N ALA A 219 -4.43 11.02 27.10
CA ALA A 219 -3.27 11.45 27.85
C ALA A 219 -3.29 10.88 29.28
N ASP A 220 -3.38 9.55 29.37
CA ASP A 220 -3.47 8.79 30.63
C ASP A 220 -2.11 8.58 31.32
N GLY A 221 -1.00 8.84 30.63
CA GLY A 221 0.35 8.60 31.14
C GLY A 221 0.82 7.15 31.03
N ILE A 222 0.05 6.28 30.37
CA ILE A 222 0.34 4.86 30.18
C ILE A 222 0.90 4.64 28.77
N VAL A 223 2.05 3.98 28.69
CA VAL A 223 2.69 3.65 27.41
C VAL A 223 2.26 2.26 26.97
N GLY A 224 1.13 2.20 26.26
CA GLY A 224 0.58 0.97 25.69
C GLY A 224 0.49 0.98 24.16
N PRO A 225 -0.30 0.07 23.55
CA PRO A 225 -0.43 -0.08 22.10
C PRO A 225 -0.87 1.18 21.34
N LYS A 226 -1.50 2.14 22.01
CA LYS A 226 -1.87 3.45 21.43
C LYS A 226 -0.73 4.47 21.51
N THR A 227 0.15 4.36 22.50
CA THR A 227 1.22 5.34 22.78
C THR A 227 2.51 4.98 22.03
N TRP A 228 2.88 3.70 21.96
CA TRP A 228 4.08 3.25 21.23
C TRP A 228 4.15 3.71 19.76
N PRO A 229 3.07 3.64 18.95
CA PRO A 229 3.10 4.15 17.58
C PRO A 229 3.37 5.65 17.50
N VAL A 230 2.90 6.41 18.50
CA VAL A 230 3.16 7.85 18.58
C VAL A 230 4.65 8.09 18.81
N LEU A 231 5.25 7.39 19.78
CA LEU A 231 6.67 7.50 20.13
C LEU A 231 7.60 7.10 18.97
N LEU A 232 7.29 5.99 18.28
CA LEU A 232 8.13 5.39 17.23
C LEU A 232 7.96 6.03 15.85
N ARG A 233 7.05 6.98 15.68
CA ARG A 233 6.87 7.68 14.40
C ARG A 233 8.13 8.48 14.06
N VAL A 234 8.78 8.12 12.95
CA VAL A 234 9.87 8.91 12.35
C VAL A 234 9.25 9.90 11.36
N HIS A 235 9.69 11.16 11.43
CA HIS A 235 9.29 12.25 10.53
C HIS A 235 10.41 12.61 9.57
#